data_AF-A0A954SUR9-F1
#
_entry.id   AF-A0A954SUR9-F1
#
_cell.length_a   1.000
_cell.length_b   1.000
_cell.length_c   1.000
_cell.angle_alpha   90.00
_cell.angle_beta   90.00
_cell.angle_gamma   90.00
#
_symmetry.space_group_name_H-M   'P 1'
#
loop_
_entity.id
_entity.type
_entity.pdbx_description
1 polymer ?
#
loop_
_entity_poly.entity_id
_entity_poly.type
_entity_poly.pdbx_seq_one_letter_code
_entity_poly.pdbx_strand_id
1 'polypeptide(L)'
;MTGENERRFVQWWRVALVAAAAWVCCRAQIVRGQESDSLLISQGTTVSATEPQAAEFQGLAAVPGGTIALEFEARGESDESPFTADSGSSARYLLRIRINGKEVVAATDRLQSRLRNKPPTEEGEAWHRHLVGWRVPMATDFPAARDERFWTVVEVESLLQPASNRIELSLLRQADRKTLVRLRNIRLVRLSQQSAAERFEFATEKGPPELRATPDGDLAVHQGGLDYALTTSVGHPGGGWIQRGPPVSHWNAKTVPARIGEIPDGIQTDSLRWVRKILRPSEDHLLIEEEITNLGDEETGTMFRVELPFPLPVPNVYLGGDSDPSQLQHQSAANPTLFIPLGGASLGFVAEDD
;
A
#
# COMPACT_ATOMS: atom_id res chain seq x y z
N MET A 1 27.06 19.58 -12.58
CA MET A 1 26.78 18.17 -12.94
C MET A 1 26.98 18.02 -14.43
N THR A 2 27.82 17.07 -14.85
CA THR A 2 28.21 16.88 -16.25
C THR A 2 27.08 16.20 -17.03
N GLY A 3 26.91 16.54 -18.31
CA GLY A 3 25.85 15.99 -19.18
C GLY A 3 25.89 14.47 -19.40
N GLU A 4 26.88 13.78 -18.83
CA GLU A 4 26.99 12.33 -18.82
C GLU A 4 26.14 11.68 -17.72
N ASN A 5 25.99 12.33 -16.56
CA ASN A 5 25.12 11.86 -15.47
C ASN A 5 23.63 11.98 -15.84
N GLU A 6 23.28 13.03 -16.58
CA GLU A 6 21.91 13.28 -17.05
C GLU A 6 21.47 12.21 -18.07
N ARG A 7 22.36 11.82 -18.99
CA ARG A 7 22.09 10.74 -19.95
C ARG A 7 21.94 9.39 -19.28
N ARG A 8 22.78 9.08 -18.28
CA ARG A 8 22.65 7.85 -17.49
C ARG A 8 21.32 7.83 -16.73
N PHE A 9 20.95 8.92 -16.06
CA PHE A 9 19.69 9.02 -15.34
C PHE A 9 18.46 8.80 -16.23
N VAL A 10 18.42 9.45 -17.41
CA VAL A 10 17.31 9.27 -18.39
C VAL A 10 17.26 7.84 -18.94
N GLN A 11 18.42 7.21 -19.13
CA GLN A 11 18.49 5.83 -19.63
C GLN A 11 18.02 4.82 -18.57
N TRP A 12 18.41 5.01 -17.30
CA TRP A 12 17.90 4.22 -16.17
C TRP A 12 16.38 4.38 -15.99
N TRP A 13 15.87 5.60 -16.08
CA TRP A 13 14.42 5.86 -16.01
C TRP A 13 13.62 5.18 -17.12
N ARG A 14 14.13 5.19 -18.37
CA ARG A 14 13.46 4.51 -19.48
C ARG A 14 13.46 2.99 -19.33
N VAL A 15 14.55 2.42 -18.82
CA VAL A 15 14.62 0.97 -18.53
C VAL A 15 13.64 0.60 -17.41
N ALA A 16 13.57 1.39 -16.34
CA ALA A 16 12.62 1.18 -15.25
C ALA A 16 11.16 1.28 -15.72
N LEU A 17 10.84 2.26 -16.56
CA LEU A 17 9.48 2.47 -17.07
C LEU A 17 9.04 1.35 -18.03
N VAL A 18 9.95 0.89 -18.90
CA VAL A 18 9.70 -0.23 -19.82
C VAL A 18 9.59 -1.55 -19.05
N ALA A 19 10.43 -1.77 -18.03
CA ALA A 19 10.32 -2.93 -17.15
C ALA A 19 9.00 -2.93 -16.37
N ALA A 20 8.57 -1.79 -15.83
CA ALA A 20 7.28 -1.65 -15.15
C ALA A 20 6.09 -1.90 -16.08
N ALA A 21 6.10 -1.34 -17.30
CA ALA A 21 5.04 -1.55 -18.28
C ALA A 21 4.98 -2.99 -18.82
N ALA A 22 6.14 -3.59 -19.12
CA ALA A 22 6.21 -4.99 -19.54
C ALA A 22 5.77 -5.94 -18.41
N TRP A 23 6.07 -5.61 -17.16
CA TRP A 23 5.70 -6.39 -15.98
C TRP A 23 4.19 -6.33 -15.67
N VAL A 24 3.59 -5.14 -15.77
CA VAL A 24 2.13 -4.96 -15.66
C VAL A 24 1.40 -5.79 -16.73
N CYS A 25 1.84 -5.73 -17.99
CA CYS A 25 1.29 -6.53 -19.08
C CYS A 25 1.46 -8.05 -18.89
N CYS A 26 2.62 -8.50 -18.38
CA CYS A 26 2.89 -9.93 -18.16
C CYS A 26 2.01 -10.50 -17.03
N ARG A 27 1.80 -9.72 -15.96
CA ARG A 27 0.95 -10.07 -14.82
C ARG A 27 -0.53 -10.17 -15.21
N ALA A 28 -1.02 -9.26 -16.05
CA ALA A 28 -2.38 -9.30 -16.59
C ALA A 28 -2.64 -10.57 -17.41
N GLN A 29 -1.65 -11.03 -18.19
CA GLN A 29 -1.75 -12.26 -18.97
C GLN A 29 -1.70 -13.52 -18.10
N ILE A 30 -0.94 -13.53 -17.00
CA ILE A 30 -0.86 -14.70 -16.10
C ILE A 30 -2.21 -14.98 -15.42
N VAL A 31 -2.98 -13.96 -15.04
CA VAL A 31 -4.29 -14.19 -14.37
C VAL A 31 -5.41 -14.50 -15.37
N ARG A 32 -5.32 -14.05 -16.63
CA ARG A 32 -6.33 -14.35 -17.66
C ARG A 32 -6.01 -15.57 -18.54
N GLY A 33 -4.76 -16.03 -18.54
CA GLY A 33 -4.20 -16.84 -19.63
C GLY A 33 -4.21 -18.37 -19.45
N GLN A 34 -4.58 -18.88 -18.28
CA GLN A 34 -4.90 -20.30 -18.15
C GLN A 34 -6.42 -20.41 -18.00
N GLU A 35 -7.03 -21.38 -18.68
CA GLU A 35 -8.42 -21.80 -18.46
C GLU A 35 -8.58 -22.25 -17.00
N SER A 36 -8.66 -21.30 -16.08
CA SER A 36 -8.98 -21.51 -14.70
C SER A 36 -10.46 -21.83 -14.65
N ASP A 37 -10.81 -23.00 -14.11
CA ASP A 37 -12.19 -23.31 -13.71
C ASP A 37 -12.75 -22.08 -12.99
N SER A 38 -13.72 -21.43 -13.62
CA SER A 38 -14.39 -20.25 -13.08
C SER A 38 -15.87 -20.54 -12.94
N LEU A 39 -16.45 -20.11 -11.82
CA LEU A 39 -17.88 -20.17 -11.59
C LEU A 39 -18.43 -18.76 -11.69
N LEU A 40 -19.18 -18.50 -12.75
CA LEU A 40 -19.90 -17.26 -12.88
C LEU A 40 -21.04 -17.20 -11.87
N ILE A 41 -21.01 -16.20 -11.00
CA ILE A 41 -22.09 -15.92 -10.03
C ILE A 41 -23.12 -14.98 -10.68
N SER A 42 -22.67 -13.96 -11.41
CA SER A 42 -23.54 -13.02 -12.10
C SER A 42 -22.89 -12.40 -13.35
N GLN A 43 -23.63 -12.36 -14.47
CA GLN A 43 -23.28 -11.64 -15.71
C GLN A 43 -23.39 -10.11 -15.57
N GLY A 44 -23.99 -9.61 -14.49
CA GLY A 44 -24.23 -8.19 -14.28
C GLY A 44 -25.25 -7.95 -13.18
N THR A 45 -24.89 -7.10 -12.24
CA THR A 45 -25.73 -6.72 -11.12
C THR A 45 -25.53 -5.24 -10.83
N THR A 46 -26.62 -4.50 -10.68
CA THR A 46 -26.57 -3.10 -10.24
C THR A 46 -26.65 -3.09 -8.72
N VAL A 47 -25.63 -2.53 -8.06
CA VAL A 47 -25.62 -2.34 -6.61
C VAL A 47 -25.94 -0.88 -6.34
N SER A 48 -27.00 -0.63 -5.59
CA SER A 48 -27.38 0.72 -5.14
C SER A 48 -27.06 0.90 -3.65
N ALA A 49 -27.08 2.16 -3.20
CA ALA A 49 -26.96 2.51 -1.78
C ALA A 49 -28.14 2.03 -0.92
N THR A 50 -29.27 1.68 -1.54
CA THR A 50 -30.51 1.39 -0.82
C THR A 50 -30.74 -0.10 -0.58
N GLU A 51 -30.24 -0.98 -1.45
CA GLU A 51 -30.56 -2.40 -1.39
C GLU A 51 -29.33 -3.29 -1.62
N PRO A 52 -28.94 -4.12 -0.63
CA PRO A 52 -27.90 -5.11 -0.82
C PRO A 52 -28.35 -6.13 -1.87
N GLN A 53 -27.46 -6.47 -2.78
CA GLN A 53 -27.63 -7.52 -3.77
C GLN A 53 -27.08 -8.82 -3.21
N ALA A 54 -27.87 -9.89 -3.24
CA ALA A 54 -27.46 -11.19 -2.74
C ALA A 54 -27.60 -12.26 -3.82
N ALA A 55 -26.66 -13.20 -3.85
CA ALA A 55 -26.71 -14.35 -4.73
C ALA A 55 -26.25 -15.61 -3.99
N GLU A 56 -26.94 -16.72 -4.23
CA GLU A 56 -26.54 -18.05 -3.79
C GLU A 56 -25.69 -18.71 -4.89
N PHE A 57 -24.65 -19.43 -4.50
CA PHE A 57 -23.79 -20.18 -5.41
C PHE A 57 -23.20 -21.42 -4.72
N GLN A 58 -22.84 -22.42 -5.50
CA GLN A 58 -22.07 -23.57 -5.00
C GLN A 58 -20.60 -23.20 -4.91
N GLY A 59 -19.91 -23.62 -3.85
CA GLY A 59 -18.47 -23.37 -3.75
C GLY A 59 -17.69 -24.05 -4.87
N LEU A 60 -16.57 -23.46 -5.28
CA LEU A 60 -15.55 -24.22 -6.00
C LEU A 60 -14.83 -25.11 -4.98
N ALA A 61 -14.59 -26.38 -5.32
CA ALA A 61 -13.75 -27.25 -4.48
C ALA A 61 -12.35 -26.60 -4.32
N ALA A 62 -11.72 -26.69 -3.16
CA ALA A 62 -10.33 -26.22 -3.01
C ALA A 62 -9.39 -27.02 -3.93
N VAL A 63 -8.36 -26.39 -4.51
CA VAL A 63 -7.26 -27.10 -5.21
C VAL A 63 -6.07 -27.16 -4.26
N PRO A 64 -5.37 -28.31 -4.16
CA PRO A 64 -4.05 -28.33 -3.54
C PRO A 64 -3.13 -27.29 -4.18
N GLY A 65 -2.62 -26.35 -3.37
CA GLY A 65 -1.74 -25.29 -3.87
C GLY A 65 -2.43 -24.25 -4.76
N GLY A 66 -3.75 -24.09 -4.68
CA GLY A 66 -4.47 -22.96 -5.26
C GLY A 66 -5.13 -22.12 -4.18
N THR A 67 -5.74 -21.00 -4.58
CA THR A 67 -6.69 -20.25 -3.76
C THR A 67 -7.90 -19.87 -4.60
N ILE A 68 -9.05 -19.70 -3.96
CA ILE A 68 -10.27 -19.20 -4.60
C ILE A 68 -10.39 -17.70 -4.37
N ALA A 69 -10.64 -16.95 -5.44
CA ALA A 69 -10.86 -15.51 -5.40
C ALA A 69 -12.17 -15.12 -6.08
N LEU A 70 -12.76 -14.03 -5.59
CA LEU A 70 -13.85 -13.31 -6.21
C LEU A 70 -13.27 -12.28 -7.19
N GLU A 71 -13.67 -12.37 -8.44
CA GLU A 71 -13.35 -11.42 -9.49
C GLU A 71 -14.59 -10.62 -9.87
N PHE A 72 -14.45 -9.32 -10.06
CA PHE A 72 -15.51 -8.46 -10.58
C PHE A 72 -14.97 -7.21 -11.27
N GLU A 73 -15.77 -6.68 -12.20
CA GLU A 73 -15.59 -5.39 -12.86
C GLU A 73 -16.58 -4.37 -12.26
N ALA A 74 -16.18 -3.10 -12.18
CA ALA A 74 -17.03 -2.05 -11.66
C ALA A 74 -17.09 -0.82 -12.56
N ARG A 75 -18.29 -0.25 -12.67
CA ARG A 75 -18.58 0.98 -13.40
C ARG A 75 -19.41 1.91 -12.52
N GLY A 76 -19.01 3.17 -12.43
CA GLY A 76 -19.83 4.21 -11.82
C GLY A 76 -20.95 4.65 -12.77
N GLU A 77 -22.17 4.74 -12.25
CA GLU A 77 -23.29 5.39 -12.92
C GLU A 77 -23.70 6.62 -12.12
N SER A 78 -23.81 7.74 -12.83
CA SER A 78 -24.26 9.02 -12.29
C SER A 78 -25.22 9.62 -13.31
N ASP A 79 -26.39 10.04 -12.84
CA ASP A 79 -27.44 10.64 -13.67
C ASP A 79 -27.10 12.09 -14.07
N GLU A 80 -26.20 12.77 -13.34
CA GLU A 80 -25.97 14.21 -13.48
C GLU A 80 -24.65 14.56 -14.19
N SER A 81 -23.70 13.62 -14.29
CA SER A 81 -22.49 13.79 -15.10
C SER A 81 -21.86 12.43 -15.43
N PRO A 82 -21.68 12.05 -16.70
CA PRO A 82 -20.91 10.86 -17.03
C PRO A 82 -19.51 11.03 -16.45
N PHE A 83 -19.02 10.04 -15.69
CA PHE A 83 -17.63 9.99 -15.28
C PHE A 83 -16.76 10.18 -16.53
N THR A 84 -16.06 11.30 -16.65
CA THR A 84 -15.17 11.55 -17.80
C THR A 84 -13.87 10.80 -17.55
N ALA A 85 -13.31 10.18 -18.58
CA ALA A 85 -12.06 9.41 -18.45
C ALA A 85 -10.90 10.26 -17.93
N ASP A 86 -10.95 11.58 -18.17
CA ASP A 86 -9.98 12.57 -17.73
C ASP A 86 -10.10 12.96 -16.24
N SER A 87 -11.19 12.58 -15.57
CA SER A 87 -11.36 12.74 -14.12
C SER A 87 -10.63 11.67 -13.29
N GLY A 88 -9.72 10.93 -13.94
CA GLY A 88 -8.77 10.02 -13.31
C GLY A 88 -9.43 8.99 -12.40
N SER A 89 -9.86 7.85 -12.94
CA SER A 89 -10.17 6.60 -12.21
C SER A 89 -10.42 6.81 -10.70
N SER A 90 -11.52 7.47 -10.32
CA SER A 90 -11.77 7.79 -8.92
C SER A 90 -12.19 6.51 -8.20
N ALA A 91 -11.20 5.72 -7.80
CA ALA A 91 -11.44 4.54 -6.99
C ALA A 91 -11.98 5.03 -5.64
N ARG A 92 -13.20 4.62 -5.29
CA ARG A 92 -13.92 5.11 -4.09
C ARG A 92 -14.18 3.97 -3.13
N TYR A 93 -14.10 4.25 -1.82
CA TYR A 93 -14.53 3.32 -0.77
C TYR A 93 -16.05 3.29 -0.73
N LEU A 94 -16.64 2.24 -1.29
CA LEU A 94 -18.09 2.15 -1.40
C LEU A 94 -18.62 0.73 -1.29
N LEU A 95 -17.84 -0.31 -1.57
CA LEU A 95 -18.37 -1.66 -1.68
C LEU A 95 -18.10 -2.47 -0.42
N ARG A 96 -19.17 -2.84 0.29
CA ARG A 96 -19.09 -3.90 1.29
C ARG A 96 -19.44 -5.23 0.63
N ILE A 97 -18.57 -6.22 0.84
CA ILE A 97 -18.73 -7.59 0.38
C ILE A 97 -18.89 -8.47 1.63
N ARG A 98 -19.93 -9.31 1.68
CA ARG A 98 -20.06 -10.35 2.69
C ARG A 98 -20.22 -11.71 2.02
N ILE A 99 -19.60 -12.73 2.59
CA ILE A 99 -19.76 -14.12 2.17
C ILE A 99 -20.18 -14.93 3.40
N ASN A 100 -21.30 -15.64 3.29
CA ASN A 100 -21.87 -16.42 4.40
C ASN A 100 -22.05 -15.59 5.67
N GLY A 101 -22.48 -14.34 5.51
CA GLY A 101 -22.67 -13.40 6.60
C GLY A 101 -21.38 -12.84 7.21
N LYS A 102 -20.18 -13.22 6.75
CA LYS A 102 -18.90 -12.65 7.19
C LYS A 102 -18.42 -11.57 6.23
N GLU A 103 -17.93 -10.45 6.75
CA GLU A 103 -17.37 -9.38 5.91
C GLU A 103 -16.04 -9.83 5.30
N VAL A 104 -15.88 -9.60 4.00
CA VAL A 104 -14.60 -9.79 3.30
C VAL A 104 -13.74 -8.56 3.60
N VAL A 105 -12.82 -8.67 4.55
CA VAL A 105 -11.90 -7.59 4.94
C VAL A 105 -10.65 -7.58 4.07
N ALA A 106 -9.72 -6.64 4.26
CA ALA A 106 -8.53 -6.51 3.42
C ALA A 106 -7.58 -7.74 3.40
N ALA A 107 -7.60 -8.53 4.47
CA ALA A 107 -6.60 -9.55 4.75
C ALA A 107 -7.21 -10.85 5.30
N THR A 108 -6.50 -11.97 5.15
CA THR A 108 -6.75 -13.19 5.90
C THR A 108 -6.07 -13.12 7.27
N ASP A 109 -4.85 -12.60 7.28
CA ASP A 109 -4.01 -12.36 8.46
C ASP A 109 -3.03 -11.20 8.20
N ARG A 110 -2.19 -10.89 9.19
CA ARG A 110 -1.21 -9.79 9.13
C ARG A 110 -0.17 -9.92 8.00
N LEU A 111 0.03 -11.11 7.45
CA LEU A 111 1.01 -11.41 6.40
C LEU A 111 0.38 -11.62 5.02
N GLN A 112 -0.95 -11.70 4.94
CA GLN A 112 -1.64 -12.12 3.74
C GLN A 112 -2.81 -11.19 3.39
N SER A 113 -2.57 -10.29 2.43
CA SER A 113 -3.64 -9.50 1.80
C SER A 113 -4.52 -10.39 0.92
N ARG A 114 -5.83 -10.17 0.98
CA ARG A 114 -6.82 -10.80 0.09
C ARG A 114 -6.81 -10.17 -1.30
N LEU A 115 -6.40 -8.92 -1.45
CA LEU A 115 -6.35 -8.27 -2.78
C LEU A 115 -5.18 -8.84 -3.59
N ARG A 116 -5.48 -9.36 -4.78
CA ARG A 116 -4.49 -10.12 -5.59
C ARG A 116 -3.93 -9.35 -6.77
N ASN A 117 -4.69 -8.40 -7.32
CA ASN A 117 -4.35 -7.76 -8.60
C ASN A 117 -4.07 -6.25 -8.51
N LYS A 118 -4.00 -5.66 -7.31
CA LYS A 118 -3.65 -4.24 -7.15
C LYS A 118 -2.45 -4.09 -6.22
N PRO A 119 -1.43 -3.28 -6.59
CA PRO A 119 -0.43 -2.83 -5.63
C PRO A 119 -1.07 -1.80 -4.68
N PRO A 120 -0.47 -1.51 -3.51
CA PRO A 120 -0.79 -0.30 -2.76
C PRO A 120 -0.76 0.94 -3.67
N THR A 121 -1.62 1.92 -3.42
CA THR A 121 -1.70 3.13 -4.26
C THR A 121 -0.50 4.05 -4.04
N GLU A 122 -0.18 4.89 -5.05
CA GLU A 122 0.92 5.87 -4.96
C GLU A 122 0.76 6.85 -3.79
N GLU A 123 -0.49 7.16 -3.42
CA GLU A 123 -0.82 8.03 -2.28
C GLU A 123 -0.80 7.30 -0.93
N GLY A 124 -0.45 6.00 -0.91
CA GLY A 124 -0.45 5.18 0.30
C GLY A 124 -1.86 4.85 0.81
N GLU A 125 -2.90 5.17 0.05
CA GLU A 125 -4.28 4.87 0.44
C GLU A 125 -4.56 3.36 0.37
N ALA A 126 -5.27 2.88 1.38
CA ALA A 126 -5.75 1.51 1.50
C ALA A 126 -6.70 1.12 0.35
N TRP A 127 -6.76 -0.18 0.03
CA TRP A 127 -7.82 -0.69 -0.84
C TRP A 127 -9.08 -1.11 -0.08
N HIS A 128 -9.02 -1.10 1.24
CA HIS A 128 -10.15 -1.37 2.11
C HIS A 128 -10.05 -0.47 3.34
N ARG A 129 -11.18 -0.06 3.92
CA ARG A 129 -11.20 0.65 5.20
C ARG A 129 -12.24 0.02 6.10
N HIS A 130 -11.89 -0.15 7.37
CA HIS A 130 -12.85 -0.60 8.37
C HIS A 130 -14.08 0.34 8.35
N LEU A 131 -15.29 -0.23 8.32
CA LEU A 131 -16.59 0.47 8.19
C LEU A 131 -16.89 1.14 6.85
N VAL A 132 -15.88 1.46 6.02
CA VAL A 132 -16.03 2.10 4.69
C VAL A 132 -15.88 1.12 3.52
N GLY A 133 -15.47 -0.12 3.80
CA GLY A 133 -15.45 -1.23 2.84
C GLY A 133 -14.34 -1.10 1.80
N TRP A 134 -14.52 -1.78 0.67
CA TRP A 134 -13.56 -1.84 -0.42
C TRP A 134 -13.59 -0.57 -1.26
N ARG A 135 -12.38 -0.12 -1.57
CA ARG A 135 -12.09 0.84 -2.62
C ARG A 135 -12.21 0.14 -3.96
N VAL A 136 -13.13 0.61 -4.79
CA VAL A 136 -13.41 -0.03 -6.09
C VAL A 136 -12.99 0.93 -7.21
N PRO A 137 -12.02 0.54 -8.07
CA PRO A 137 -11.70 1.31 -9.25
C PRO A 137 -12.88 1.25 -10.23
N MET A 138 -13.36 2.42 -10.63
CA MET A 138 -14.53 2.52 -11.51
C MET A 138 -14.10 2.97 -12.90
N ALA A 139 -14.45 2.17 -13.90
CA ALA A 139 -14.35 2.58 -15.29
C ALA A 139 -15.52 3.50 -15.68
N THR A 140 -15.34 4.28 -16.74
CA THR A 140 -16.40 5.10 -17.35
C THR A 140 -17.39 4.23 -18.13
N ASP A 141 -16.91 3.13 -18.72
CA ASP A 141 -17.70 2.09 -19.38
C ASP A 141 -17.07 0.69 -19.20
N PHE A 142 -17.81 -0.36 -19.56
CA PHE A 142 -17.32 -1.74 -19.45
C PHE A 142 -16.21 -2.11 -20.46
N PRO A 143 -16.19 -1.58 -21.70
CA PRO A 143 -15.02 -1.74 -22.56
C PRO A 143 -13.72 -1.25 -21.90
N ALA A 144 -13.72 -0.07 -21.28
CA ALA A 144 -12.62 0.42 -20.47
C ALA A 144 -12.40 -0.45 -19.23
N ALA A 145 -13.46 -1.01 -18.63
CA ALA A 145 -13.33 -1.92 -17.50
C ALA A 145 -12.57 -3.22 -17.80
N ARG A 146 -12.36 -3.56 -19.08
CA ARG A 146 -11.50 -4.70 -19.49
C ARG A 146 -10.02 -4.43 -19.29
N ASP A 147 -9.66 -3.16 -19.09
CA ASP A 147 -8.33 -2.75 -18.66
C ASP A 147 -8.10 -3.22 -17.22
N GLU A 148 -6.90 -3.72 -16.97
CA GLU A 148 -6.54 -4.31 -15.69
C GLU A 148 -6.63 -3.32 -14.50
N ARG A 149 -6.71 -2.03 -14.79
CA ARG A 149 -6.89 -0.97 -13.80
C ARG A 149 -8.25 -1.00 -13.13
N PHE A 150 -9.28 -1.60 -13.73
CA PHE A 150 -10.68 -1.48 -13.27
C PHE A 150 -11.37 -2.77 -12.79
N TRP A 151 -10.78 -3.93 -13.04
CA TRP A 151 -11.22 -5.18 -12.41
C TRP A 151 -10.55 -5.39 -11.05
N THR A 152 -11.21 -6.12 -10.14
CA THR A 152 -10.73 -6.38 -8.78
C THR A 152 -10.77 -7.88 -8.51
N VAL A 153 -9.71 -8.41 -7.90
CA VAL A 153 -9.58 -9.83 -7.52
C VAL A 153 -9.31 -9.92 -6.02
N VAL A 154 -10.27 -10.46 -5.28
CA VAL A 154 -10.21 -10.58 -3.80
C VAL A 154 -10.28 -12.05 -3.41
N GLU A 155 -9.30 -12.55 -2.67
CA GLU A 155 -9.29 -13.91 -2.14
C GLU A 155 -10.37 -14.12 -1.08
N VAL A 156 -11.16 -15.19 -1.26
CA VAL A 156 -12.35 -15.46 -0.44
C VAL A 156 -12.40 -16.90 0.07
N GLU A 157 -11.41 -17.74 -0.24
CA GLU A 157 -11.42 -19.18 0.05
C GLU A 157 -11.76 -19.49 1.51
N SER A 158 -11.11 -18.81 2.46
CA SER A 158 -11.33 -18.97 3.90
C SER A 158 -12.74 -18.58 4.39
N LEU A 159 -13.56 -17.98 3.53
CA LEU A 159 -14.96 -17.60 3.83
C LEU A 159 -15.97 -18.55 3.19
N LEU A 160 -15.52 -19.45 2.32
CA LEU A 160 -16.37 -20.40 1.61
C LEU A 160 -16.70 -21.63 2.47
N GLN A 161 -17.88 -22.19 2.24
CA GLN A 161 -18.35 -23.46 2.75
C GLN A 161 -18.35 -24.51 1.62
N PRO A 162 -18.16 -25.80 1.92
CA PRO A 162 -18.14 -26.86 0.91
C PRO A 162 -19.42 -27.02 0.09
N ALA A 163 -20.56 -26.56 0.63
CA ALA A 163 -21.88 -26.73 0.02
C ALA A 163 -22.36 -25.39 -0.58
N SER A 164 -23.44 -24.83 -0.03
CA SER A 164 -24.02 -23.56 -0.48
C SER A 164 -23.26 -22.38 0.13
N ASN A 165 -23.10 -21.35 -0.67
CA ASN A 165 -22.52 -20.09 -0.27
C ASN A 165 -23.42 -18.94 -0.69
N ARG A 166 -23.47 -17.91 0.14
CA ARG A 166 -24.20 -16.67 -0.14
C ARG A 166 -23.25 -15.49 -0.18
N ILE A 167 -23.25 -14.75 -1.29
CA ILE A 167 -22.56 -13.47 -1.41
C ILE A 167 -23.57 -12.33 -1.27
N GLU A 168 -23.21 -11.30 -0.52
CA GLU A 168 -23.95 -10.06 -0.39
C GLU A 168 -23.04 -8.89 -0.76
N LEU A 169 -23.51 -8.04 -1.68
CA LEU A 169 -22.83 -6.86 -2.18
C LEU A 169 -23.70 -5.65 -1.84
N SER A 170 -23.14 -4.68 -1.12
CA SER A 170 -23.89 -3.49 -0.72
C SER A 170 -23.04 -2.25 -0.81
N LEU A 171 -23.63 -1.12 -1.20
CA LEU A 171 -22.95 0.15 -1.09
C LEU A 171 -23.09 0.71 0.34
N LEU A 172 -22.02 1.29 0.86
CA LEU A 172 -22.03 1.89 2.18
C LEU A 172 -22.65 3.27 2.14
N ARG A 173 -23.41 3.61 3.20
CA ARG A 173 -24.27 4.82 3.29
C ARG A 173 -23.55 6.16 3.06
N GLN A 174 -22.22 6.18 3.08
CA GLN A 174 -21.43 7.37 2.74
C GLN A 174 -21.31 7.63 1.24
N ALA A 175 -21.67 6.68 0.38
CA ALA A 175 -21.90 6.97 -1.02
C ALA A 175 -23.10 7.92 -1.12
N ASP A 176 -22.92 9.08 -1.76
CA ASP A 176 -24.02 9.97 -2.13
C ASP A 176 -25.18 9.11 -2.68
N ARG A 177 -26.42 9.35 -2.26
CA ARG A 177 -27.59 8.57 -2.68
C ARG A 177 -27.73 8.48 -4.20
N LYS A 178 -27.08 9.38 -4.93
CA LYS A 178 -27.02 9.42 -6.39
C LYS A 178 -25.94 8.54 -7.03
N THR A 179 -25.00 8.00 -6.24
CA THR A 179 -23.94 7.14 -6.77
C THR A 179 -24.48 5.72 -6.93
N LEU A 180 -24.63 5.28 -8.19
CA LEU A 180 -24.91 3.89 -8.53
C LEU A 180 -23.62 3.22 -8.97
N VAL A 181 -23.41 1.97 -8.57
CA VAL A 181 -22.28 1.17 -9.07
C VAL A 181 -22.82 -0.09 -9.72
N ARG A 182 -22.50 -0.25 -11.01
CA ARG A 182 -22.77 -1.49 -11.72
C ARG A 182 -21.56 -2.39 -11.62
N LEU A 183 -21.80 -3.58 -11.07
CA LEU A 183 -20.83 -4.66 -11.04
C LEU A 183 -21.13 -5.65 -12.16
N ARG A 184 -20.09 -6.22 -12.74
CA ARG A 184 -20.23 -7.19 -13.83
C ARG A 184 -19.17 -8.27 -13.74
N ASN A 185 -19.44 -9.39 -14.42
CA ASN A 185 -18.57 -10.56 -14.44
C ASN A 185 -18.19 -11.00 -13.02
N ILE A 186 -19.15 -10.98 -12.10
CA ILE A 186 -18.92 -11.42 -10.72
C ILE A 186 -18.76 -12.94 -10.77
N ARG A 187 -17.57 -13.43 -10.49
CA ARG A 187 -17.24 -14.84 -10.62
C ARG A 187 -16.23 -15.28 -9.57
N LEU A 188 -16.29 -16.56 -9.22
CA LEU A 188 -15.18 -17.20 -8.54
C LEU A 188 -14.17 -17.69 -9.57
N VAL A 189 -12.90 -17.46 -9.29
CA VAL A 189 -11.77 -17.95 -10.07
C VAL A 189 -10.81 -18.70 -9.17
N ARG A 190 -10.19 -19.75 -9.73
CA ARG A 190 -9.05 -20.42 -9.09
C ARG A 190 -7.77 -19.71 -9.50
N LEU A 191 -6.99 -19.31 -8.52
CA LEU A 191 -5.65 -18.75 -8.72
C LEU A 191 -4.63 -19.83 -8.37
N SER A 192 -3.61 -20.00 -9.20
CA SER A 192 -2.49 -20.90 -8.90
C SER A 192 -1.61 -20.32 -7.78
N GLN A 193 -0.93 -21.15 -7.00
CA GLN A 193 0.01 -20.66 -5.98
C GLN A 193 1.11 -19.77 -6.55
N GLN A 194 1.51 -19.97 -7.82
CA GLN A 194 2.46 -19.08 -8.49
C GLN A 194 1.97 -17.62 -8.50
N SER A 195 0.66 -17.37 -8.64
CA SER A 195 0.11 -16.01 -8.58
C SER A 195 0.11 -15.39 -7.17
N ALA A 196 0.24 -16.21 -6.12
CA ALA A 196 0.26 -15.78 -4.72
C ALA A 196 1.68 -15.69 -4.14
N ALA A 197 2.60 -16.53 -4.63
CA ALA A 197 3.99 -16.63 -4.21
C ALA A 197 4.95 -15.73 -5.01
N GLU A 198 4.62 -15.35 -6.26
CA GLU A 198 5.33 -14.29 -7.00
C GLU A 198 5.04 -12.87 -6.47
N ARG A 199 4.77 -12.76 -5.16
CA ARG A 199 4.80 -11.49 -4.46
C ARG A 199 6.26 -11.18 -4.11
N PHE A 200 6.92 -10.50 -5.03
CA PHE A 200 8.17 -9.75 -4.83
C PHE A 200 9.39 -10.57 -4.40
N GLU A 201 9.80 -11.53 -5.23
CA GLU A 201 11.23 -11.83 -5.31
C GLU A 201 11.89 -10.69 -6.08
N PHE A 202 12.40 -9.68 -5.37
CA PHE A 202 13.47 -8.89 -5.96
C PHE A 202 14.62 -9.84 -6.25
N ALA A 203 15.23 -9.72 -7.43
CA ALA A 203 16.53 -10.30 -7.67
C ALA A 203 17.54 -9.60 -6.74
N THR A 204 17.55 -9.99 -5.47
CA THR A 204 18.54 -9.48 -4.53
C THR A 204 19.85 -10.13 -4.91
N GLU A 205 20.83 -9.31 -5.30
CA GLU A 205 22.21 -9.75 -5.28
C GLU A 205 22.50 -10.44 -3.94
N LYS A 206 23.24 -11.54 -4.01
CA LYS A 206 23.62 -12.29 -2.82
C LYS A 206 24.62 -11.46 -2.03
N GLY A 207 24.23 -11.00 -0.85
CA GLY A 207 25.08 -10.29 0.08
C GLY A 207 24.34 -9.99 1.39
N PRO A 208 25.06 -9.83 2.50
CA PRO A 208 24.45 -9.35 3.75
C PRO A 208 23.99 -7.90 3.58
N PRO A 209 22.90 -7.50 4.25
CA PRO A 209 22.47 -6.10 4.26
C PRO A 209 23.53 -5.21 4.91
N GLU A 210 23.76 -4.04 4.33
CA GLU A 210 24.67 -3.03 4.88
C GLU A 210 23.85 -1.95 5.59
N LEU A 211 24.05 -1.81 6.91
CA LEU A 211 23.40 -0.78 7.72
C LEU A 211 24.26 0.48 7.81
N ARG A 212 23.84 1.55 7.14
CA ARG A 212 24.44 2.88 7.21
C ARG A 212 23.66 3.75 8.19
N ALA A 213 24.37 4.35 9.14
CA ALA A 213 23.78 5.22 10.13
C ALA A 213 24.77 6.33 10.46
N THR A 214 24.43 7.57 10.10
CA THR A 214 25.20 8.76 10.48
C THR A 214 24.35 9.65 11.40
N PRO A 215 25.00 10.33 12.36
CA PRO A 215 24.30 11.30 13.19
C PRO A 215 23.64 12.41 12.35
N ASP A 216 24.27 12.83 11.26
CA ASP A 216 23.80 13.94 10.41
C ASP A 216 22.57 13.61 9.56
N GLY A 217 22.14 12.35 9.54
CA GLY A 217 20.81 11.99 9.03
C GLY A 217 20.75 10.82 8.07
N ASP A 218 21.88 10.26 7.62
CA ASP A 218 21.85 9.08 6.77
C ASP A 218 21.57 7.84 7.61
N LEU A 219 20.30 7.48 7.72
CA LEU A 219 19.86 6.16 8.20
C LEU A 219 19.41 5.38 6.96
N ALA A 220 20.15 4.37 6.54
CA ALA A 220 19.81 3.61 5.36
C ALA A 220 20.23 2.15 5.48
N VAL A 221 19.44 1.27 4.86
CA VAL A 221 19.82 -0.12 4.63
C VAL A 221 20.08 -0.31 3.15
N HIS A 222 21.27 -0.81 2.80
CA HIS A 222 21.58 -1.21 1.43
C HIS A 222 21.43 -2.72 1.28
N GLN A 223 20.57 -3.17 0.36
CA GLN A 223 20.40 -4.59 0.05
C GLN A 223 20.00 -4.77 -1.41
N GLY A 224 20.67 -5.67 -2.12
CA GLY A 224 20.31 -6.01 -3.51
C GLY A 224 20.35 -4.83 -4.47
N GLY A 225 21.30 -3.90 -4.28
CA GLY A 225 21.44 -2.69 -5.10
C GLY A 225 20.40 -1.60 -4.82
N LEU A 226 19.57 -1.76 -3.78
CA LEU A 226 18.58 -0.78 -3.34
C LEU A 226 18.99 -0.14 -2.02
N ASP A 227 18.81 1.18 -1.93
CA ASP A 227 18.98 1.95 -0.69
C ASP A 227 17.60 2.23 -0.08
N TYR A 228 17.35 1.64 1.09
CA TYR A 228 16.18 1.88 1.93
C TYR A 228 16.53 2.97 2.95
N ALA A 229 16.49 4.22 2.50
CA ALA A 229 16.80 5.38 3.35
C ALA A 229 15.59 5.75 4.23
N LEU A 230 15.80 5.84 5.52
CA LEU A 230 14.83 6.30 6.50
C LEU A 230 14.94 7.83 6.62
N THR A 231 13.82 8.50 6.42
CA THR A 231 13.67 9.93 6.70
C THR A 231 12.82 10.10 7.95
N THR A 232 13.30 10.94 8.87
CA THR A 232 12.59 11.31 10.09
C THR A 232 12.32 12.79 10.06
N SER A 233 11.11 13.18 10.42
CA SER A 233 10.67 14.57 10.46
C SER A 233 9.93 14.88 11.75
N VAL A 234 10.16 16.10 12.25
CA VAL A 234 9.59 16.61 13.50
C VAL A 234 8.87 17.92 13.22
N GLY A 235 7.64 18.05 13.72
CA GLY A 235 6.87 19.28 13.60
C GLY A 235 7.56 20.46 14.31
N HIS A 236 7.70 21.59 13.62
CA HIS A 236 8.30 22.80 14.19
C HIS A 236 7.22 23.72 14.81
N PRO A 237 7.45 24.31 16.00
CA PRO A 237 6.57 25.33 16.56
C PRO A 237 6.33 26.50 15.58
N GLY A 238 5.08 26.88 15.32
CA GLY A 238 4.75 27.89 14.30
C GLY A 238 4.67 27.36 12.86
N GLY A 239 4.76 26.03 12.68
CA GLY A 239 4.47 25.32 11.44
C GLY A 239 5.71 24.98 10.60
N GLY A 240 5.55 23.95 9.78
CA GLY A 240 6.64 23.36 9.01
C GLY A 240 7.27 22.18 9.73
N TRP A 241 8.35 21.67 9.13
CA TRP A 241 9.03 20.46 9.57
C TRP A 241 10.53 20.65 9.61
N ILE A 242 11.16 20.09 10.63
CA ILE A 242 12.60 19.85 10.69
C ILE A 242 12.82 18.40 10.24
N GLN A 243 13.80 18.15 9.38
CA GLN A 243 14.03 16.84 8.78
C GLN A 243 15.47 16.36 9.00
N ARG A 244 15.64 15.06 9.23
CA ARG A 244 16.91 14.32 9.08
C ARG A 244 16.74 13.23 8.02
N GLY A 245 17.75 13.05 7.18
CA GLY A 245 17.73 12.12 6.04
C GLY A 245 17.37 12.79 4.71
N PRO A 246 17.30 12.00 3.62
CA PRO A 246 17.12 12.53 2.28
C PRO A 246 15.78 13.26 2.10
N PRO A 247 15.73 14.32 1.27
CA PRO A 247 14.51 15.07 1.03
C PRO A 247 13.41 14.19 0.44
N VAL A 248 12.25 14.19 1.08
CA VAL A 248 11.02 13.57 0.57
C VAL A 248 10.29 14.58 -0.31
N SER A 249 9.98 14.20 -1.56
CA SER A 249 9.51 15.12 -2.61
C SER A 249 7.99 15.30 -2.70
N HIS A 250 7.21 14.49 -1.98
CA HIS A 250 5.76 14.38 -2.20
C HIS A 250 4.92 15.24 -1.24
N TRP A 251 5.55 16.10 -0.45
CA TRP A 251 4.90 17.00 0.49
C TRP A 251 5.33 18.45 0.24
N ASN A 252 4.36 19.36 0.15
CA ASN A 252 4.58 20.80 0.13
C ASN A 252 4.90 21.33 1.54
N ALA A 253 5.77 20.63 2.28
CA ALA A 253 6.14 21.03 3.62
C ALA A 253 7.20 22.12 3.57
N LYS A 254 6.97 23.19 4.34
CA LYS A 254 8.00 24.18 4.62
C LYS A 254 9.07 23.52 5.49
N THR A 255 10.23 23.18 4.90
CA THR A 255 11.41 22.77 5.67
C THR A 255 11.94 23.98 6.42
N VAL A 256 12.11 23.86 7.73
CA VAL A 256 12.71 24.91 8.55
C VAL A 256 14.23 24.75 8.52
N PRO A 257 15.00 25.79 8.16
CA PRO A 257 16.44 25.71 8.15
C PRO A 257 16.96 25.46 9.57
N ALA A 258 17.75 24.40 9.71
CA ALA A 258 18.43 24.02 10.93
C ALA A 258 19.83 24.66 11.00
N ARG A 259 20.27 25.04 12.20
CA ARG A 259 21.70 25.27 12.44
C ARG A 259 22.37 23.91 12.67
N ILE A 260 22.96 23.35 11.62
CA ILE A 260 23.73 22.11 11.68
C ILE A 260 25.15 22.49 12.12
N GLY A 261 25.67 21.86 13.18
CA GLY A 261 27.09 21.96 13.57
C GLY A 261 27.43 22.74 14.85
N GLU A 262 26.45 23.33 15.55
CA GLU A 262 26.70 23.92 16.89
C GLU A 262 26.56 22.87 18.02
N ILE A 263 25.91 21.74 17.74
CA ILE A 263 25.68 20.66 18.70
C ILE A 263 26.16 19.36 18.06
N PRO A 264 27.06 18.59 18.71
CA PRO A 264 27.42 17.26 18.27
C PRO A 264 26.17 16.40 18.09
N ASP A 265 26.02 15.75 16.93
CA ASP A 265 24.94 14.81 16.62
C ASP A 265 23.52 15.45 16.68
N GLY A 266 23.45 16.78 16.63
CA GLY A 266 22.27 17.59 16.93
C GLY A 266 21.84 18.54 15.81
N ILE A 267 20.55 18.83 15.77
CA ILE A 267 19.95 19.93 15.04
C ILE A 267 19.36 20.89 16.08
N GLN A 268 19.59 22.20 15.91
CA GLN A 268 18.94 23.22 16.73
C GLN A 268 18.30 24.31 15.87
N THR A 269 17.09 24.71 16.26
CA THR A 269 16.41 25.94 15.84
C THR A 269 16.24 26.85 17.05
N ASP A 270 15.63 28.03 16.86
CA ASP A 270 15.38 28.95 17.97
C ASP A 270 14.36 28.41 19.00
N SER A 271 13.58 27.37 18.64
CA SER A 271 12.51 26.82 19.49
C SER A 271 12.64 25.32 19.78
N LEU A 272 13.58 24.61 19.15
CA LEU A 272 13.70 23.16 19.29
C LEU A 272 15.15 22.71 19.19
N ARG A 273 15.54 21.77 20.06
CA ARG A 273 16.78 21.00 19.95
C ARG A 273 16.46 19.53 19.73
N TRP A 274 17.07 18.92 18.72
CA TRP A 274 16.88 17.52 18.38
C TRP A 274 18.24 16.83 18.36
N VAL A 275 18.48 15.88 19.26
CA VAL A 275 19.72 15.10 19.34
C VAL A 275 19.43 13.65 18.95
N ARG A 276 20.31 13.04 18.15
CA ARG A 276 20.20 11.62 17.77
C ARG A 276 21.39 10.86 18.29
N LYS A 277 21.16 9.78 19.04
CA LYS A 277 22.18 8.81 19.41
C LYS A 277 21.96 7.53 18.62
N ILE A 278 23.04 6.97 18.11
CA ILE A 278 23.03 5.71 17.36
C ILE A 278 23.81 4.70 18.18
N LEU A 279 23.11 3.67 18.64
CA LEU A 279 23.66 2.53 19.36
C LEU A 279 23.64 1.32 18.44
N ARG A 280 24.77 0.60 18.37
CA ARG A 280 24.91 -0.59 17.52
C ARG A 280 25.12 -1.83 18.40
N PRO A 281 24.05 -2.44 18.92
CA PRO A 281 24.17 -3.61 19.79
C PRO A 281 24.64 -4.87 19.04
N SER A 282 24.42 -4.97 17.72
CA SER A 282 24.93 -6.04 16.85
C SER A 282 25.19 -5.53 15.42
N GLU A 283 25.80 -6.35 14.56
CA GLU A 283 26.09 -5.98 13.17
C GLU A 283 24.81 -5.72 12.34
N ASP A 284 23.73 -6.42 12.67
CA ASP A 284 22.43 -6.42 11.98
C ASP A 284 21.36 -5.59 12.69
N HIS A 285 21.72 -4.86 13.76
CA HIS A 285 20.77 -4.10 14.56
C HIS A 285 21.28 -2.71 14.90
N LEU A 286 20.39 -1.73 14.79
CA LEU A 286 20.62 -0.35 15.21
C LEU A 286 19.49 0.05 16.15
N LEU A 287 19.87 0.60 17.30
CA LEU A 287 18.97 1.30 18.20
C LEU A 287 19.24 2.80 18.03
N ILE A 288 18.18 3.55 17.74
CA ILE A 288 18.26 4.98 17.48
C ILE A 288 17.43 5.68 18.55
N GLU A 289 18.10 6.47 19.38
CA GLU A 289 17.44 7.29 20.40
C GLU A 289 17.36 8.73 19.90
N GLU A 290 16.16 9.28 19.85
CA GLU A 290 15.92 10.66 19.43
C GLU A 290 15.41 11.48 20.61
N GLU A 291 16.22 12.44 21.07
CA GLU A 291 15.81 13.37 22.12
C GLU A 291 15.37 14.69 21.49
N ILE A 292 14.13 15.07 21.72
CA ILE A 292 13.56 16.34 21.24
C ILE A 292 13.24 17.22 22.43
N THR A 293 13.94 18.34 22.53
CA THR A 293 13.80 19.33 23.58
C THR A 293 13.09 20.57 23.03
N ASN A 294 11.96 20.95 23.62
CA ASN A 294 11.37 22.27 23.42
C ASN A 294 12.28 23.32 24.10
N LEU A 295 12.75 24.30 23.34
CA LEU A 295 13.56 25.41 23.85
C LEU A 295 12.74 26.68 24.11
N GLY A 296 11.47 26.69 23.71
CA GLY A 296 10.55 27.78 23.97
C GLY A 296 9.89 27.72 25.35
N ASP A 297 9.30 28.83 25.76
CA ASP A 297 8.60 28.96 27.04
C ASP A 297 7.13 28.48 26.99
N GLU A 298 6.63 28.12 25.80
CA GLU A 298 5.26 27.67 25.59
C GLU A 298 5.16 26.15 25.49
N GLU A 299 4.10 25.57 26.06
CA GLU A 299 3.76 24.16 25.84
C GLU A 299 3.51 23.90 24.35
N THR A 300 4.36 23.07 23.75
CA THR A 300 4.26 22.73 22.33
C THR A 300 4.06 21.23 22.17
N GLY A 301 3.01 20.85 21.45
CA GLY A 301 2.85 19.48 20.96
C GLY A 301 3.84 19.20 19.83
N THR A 302 4.44 18.02 19.82
CA THR A 302 5.33 17.58 18.76
C THR A 302 4.66 16.47 17.94
N MET A 303 4.72 16.60 16.62
CA MET A 303 4.37 15.51 15.70
C MET A 303 5.65 14.90 15.17
N PHE A 304 5.65 13.58 15.09
CA PHE A 304 6.72 12.80 14.47
C PHE A 304 6.22 12.17 13.19
N ARG A 305 7.11 12.06 12.21
CA ARG A 305 6.86 11.36 10.97
C ARG A 305 8.10 10.60 10.58
N VAL A 306 7.95 9.31 10.34
CA VAL A 306 9.01 8.43 9.86
C VAL A 306 8.60 7.89 8.51
N GLU A 307 9.49 8.00 7.53
CA GLU A 307 9.22 7.64 6.16
C GLU A 307 10.33 6.75 5.63
N LEU A 308 9.93 5.68 4.95
CA LEU A 308 10.85 4.79 4.25
C LEU A 308 10.42 4.78 2.78
N PRO A 309 10.91 5.71 1.94
CA PRO A 309 10.63 5.70 0.51
C PRO A 309 11.10 4.39 -0.14
N PHE A 310 10.25 3.85 -1.02
CA PHE A 310 10.56 2.66 -1.82
C PHE A 310 10.54 2.98 -3.31
N PRO A 311 11.45 2.40 -4.11
CA PRO A 311 11.28 2.37 -5.55
C PRO A 311 10.04 1.55 -5.90
N LEU A 312 9.27 2.02 -6.88
CA LEU A 312 8.14 1.23 -7.41
C LEU A 312 8.68 0.07 -8.29
N PRO A 313 8.04 -1.11 -8.23
CA PRO A 313 6.90 -1.44 -7.38
C PRO A 313 7.31 -1.69 -5.92
N VAL A 314 6.50 -1.22 -4.97
CA VAL A 314 6.78 -1.40 -3.52
C VAL A 314 6.82 -2.90 -3.19
N PRO A 315 7.82 -3.40 -2.42
CA PRO A 315 7.82 -4.77 -1.89
C PRO A 315 6.56 -5.06 -1.06
N ASN A 316 6.35 -6.31 -0.64
CA ASN A 316 5.39 -6.54 0.44
C ASN A 316 5.90 -5.81 1.68
N VAL A 317 5.12 -4.87 2.18
CA VAL A 317 5.42 -4.09 3.39
C VAL A 317 4.37 -4.47 4.41
N TYR A 318 4.81 -4.93 5.57
CA TYR A 318 3.94 -5.38 6.64
C TYR A 318 4.02 -4.40 7.80
N LEU A 319 2.95 -3.61 7.99
CA LEU A 319 2.84 -2.69 9.11
C LEU A 319 2.13 -3.40 10.27
N GLY A 320 2.87 -3.72 11.33
CA GLY A 320 2.28 -4.24 12.56
C GLY A 320 1.58 -3.13 13.34
N GLY A 321 0.49 -3.50 14.00
CA GLY A 321 -0.47 -2.54 14.57
C GLY A 321 -1.59 -2.15 13.59
N ASP A 322 -1.41 -2.40 12.28
CA ASP A 322 -2.48 -2.30 11.28
C ASP A 322 -3.01 -3.69 10.91
N SER A 323 -4.32 -3.78 10.70
CA SER A 323 -4.99 -4.99 10.22
C SER A 323 -5.10 -5.04 8.69
N ASP A 324 -4.75 -3.94 8.02
CA ASP A 324 -4.79 -3.81 6.57
C ASP A 324 -3.38 -3.78 5.94
N PRO A 325 -2.90 -4.91 5.40
CA PRO A 325 -1.60 -5.02 4.75
C PRO A 325 -1.53 -4.28 3.39
N SER A 326 -2.61 -3.61 2.96
CA SER A 326 -2.59 -2.72 1.80
C SER A 326 -2.24 -1.27 2.14
N GLN A 327 -2.18 -0.93 3.43
CA GLN A 327 -1.74 0.38 3.89
C GLN A 327 -0.21 0.46 3.92
N LEU A 328 0.32 1.60 3.49
CA LEU A 328 1.74 1.95 3.60
C LEU A 328 1.97 3.12 4.57
N GLN A 329 0.92 3.55 5.26
CA GLN A 329 0.95 4.63 6.24
C GLN A 329 0.30 4.14 7.53
N HIS A 330 0.89 4.51 8.66
CA HIS A 330 0.36 4.23 9.98
C HIS A 330 0.35 5.52 10.79
N GLN A 331 -0.78 5.84 11.44
CA GLN A 331 -0.97 7.10 12.19
C GLN A 331 -1.27 6.88 13.67
N SER A 332 -1.24 5.64 14.17
CA SER A 332 -1.40 5.39 15.61
C SER A 332 -0.12 5.74 16.35
N ALA A 333 -0.28 6.21 17.59
CA ALA A 333 0.83 6.48 18.51
C ALA A 333 1.46 5.17 19.05
N ALA A 334 0.73 4.06 19.05
CA ALA A 334 1.20 2.83 19.69
C ALA A 334 2.14 2.03 18.78
N ASN A 335 3.44 2.13 19.08
CA ASN A 335 4.57 1.33 18.60
C ASN A 335 4.44 0.78 17.18
N PRO A 336 4.48 1.65 16.14
CA PRO A 336 4.46 1.20 14.76
C PRO A 336 5.59 0.21 14.51
N THR A 337 5.25 -0.95 13.95
CA THR A 337 6.24 -1.94 13.53
C THR A 337 6.14 -2.15 12.04
N LEU A 338 7.28 -2.41 11.41
CA LEU A 338 7.39 -2.62 9.99
C LEU A 338 8.27 -3.83 9.72
N PHE A 339 7.84 -4.69 8.80
CA PHE A 339 8.61 -5.81 8.30
C PHE A 339 8.56 -5.85 6.77
N ILE A 340 9.71 -6.06 6.14
CA ILE A 340 9.87 -6.09 4.69
C ILE A 340 10.76 -7.29 4.33
N PRO A 341 10.24 -8.30 3.64
CA PRO A 341 11.05 -9.39 3.13
C PRO A 341 11.86 -8.92 1.92
N LEU A 342 13.17 -9.17 1.96
CA LEU A 342 14.14 -8.80 0.93
C LEU A 342 14.81 -10.06 0.35
N GLY A 343 14.01 -11.09 0.08
CA GLY A 343 14.49 -12.38 -0.46
C GLY A 343 15.37 -13.15 0.52
N GLY A 344 16.69 -12.87 0.52
CA GLY A 344 17.68 -13.50 1.41
C GLY A 344 17.86 -12.82 2.77
N ALA A 345 17.23 -11.66 2.98
CA ALA A 345 17.25 -10.92 4.23
C ALA A 345 15.85 -10.34 4.52
N SER A 346 15.69 -9.70 5.66
CA SER A 346 14.50 -8.91 5.97
C SER A 346 14.88 -7.62 6.67
N LEU A 347 14.17 -6.54 6.34
CA LEU A 347 14.26 -5.28 7.06
C LEU A 347 13.13 -5.22 8.09
N GLY A 348 13.49 -4.95 9.34
CA GLY A 348 12.57 -4.68 10.43
C GLY A 348 12.75 -3.25 10.94
N PHE A 349 11.65 -2.60 11.28
CA PHE A 349 11.67 -1.31 11.98
C PHE A 349 10.62 -1.34 13.10
N VAL A 350 10.98 -0.81 14.25
CA VAL A 350 10.11 -0.63 15.40
C VAL A 350 10.31 0.80 15.84
N ALA A 351 9.25 1.60 15.81
CA ALA A 351 9.21 2.86 16.52
C ALA A 351 8.61 2.59 17.89
N GLU A 352 9.32 2.93 18.95
CA GLU A 352 8.81 2.93 20.32
C GLU A 352 8.68 4.38 20.78
N ASP A 353 7.57 4.69 21.44
CA ASP A 353 7.38 5.97 22.14
C ASP A 353 7.58 5.70 23.64
N ASP A 354 8.59 6.34 24.23
CA ASP A 354 9.02 6.18 25.64
C ASP A 354 8.55 7.34 26.52
#